data_AF-A0A392R6F1-F1
#
_entry.id   AF-A0A392R6F1-F1
#
_cell.length_a   1.000
_cell.length_b   1.000
_cell.length_c   1.000
_cell.angle_alpha   90.00
_cell.angle_beta   90.00
_cell.angle_gamma   90.00
#
_symmetry.space_group_name_H-M   'P 1'
#
loop_
_entity.id
_entity.type
_entity.pdbx_description
1 polymer ?
#
loop_
_entity_poly.entity_id
_entity_poly.type
_entity_poly.pdbx_seq_one_letter_code
_entity_poly.pdbx_strand_id
1 'polypeptide(L)'
;MVRSVGNGSSTYFWLSRWIGDAPLSLVYPRLFSLSLQKESMVGSCCAREGENWSWPFSWRRELFQWESDLVVQLRERLEVVRLSSEMDSWRWVPDSEGIFSVNSTYNHLRKELRDVEVLEEE
;
A
#
# COMPACT_ATOMS: atom_id res chain seq x y z
N MET A 1 -2.36 -5.59 11.40
CA MET A 1 -2.69 -4.20 11.01
C MET A 1 -2.33 -3.97 9.56
N VAL A 2 -3.11 -3.16 8.85
CA VAL A 2 -2.82 -2.69 7.48
C VAL A 2 -2.83 -1.16 7.47
N ARG A 3 -1.97 -0.58 6.64
CA ARG A 3 -1.89 0.88 6.46
C ARG A 3 -3.15 1.35 5.73
N SER A 4 -3.87 2.32 6.30
CA SER A 4 -4.94 3.03 5.60
C SER A 4 -4.42 4.40 5.21
N VAL A 5 -4.32 4.66 3.91
CA VAL A 5 -3.79 5.94 3.42
C VAL A 5 -4.89 6.99 3.48
N GLY A 6 -4.60 8.11 4.13
CA GLY A 6 -5.43 9.31 4.10
C GLY A 6 -4.82 10.28 3.09
N ASN A 7 -4.11 11.28 3.59
CA ASN A 7 -3.39 12.28 2.81
C ASN A 7 -2.04 11.80 2.28
N GLY A 8 -1.58 10.61 2.67
CA GLY A 8 -0.35 10.00 2.18
C GLY A 8 0.93 10.65 2.70
N SER A 9 0.87 11.54 3.70
CA SER A 9 2.02 12.32 4.17
C SER A 9 3.04 11.52 4.98
N SER A 10 2.66 10.33 5.46
CA SER A 10 3.52 9.48 6.28
C SER A 10 3.74 8.09 5.67
N THR A 11 3.16 7.86 4.48
CA THR A 11 3.20 6.56 3.80
C THR A 11 4.17 6.62 2.64
N TYR A 12 5.19 5.76 2.63
CA TYR A 12 6.13 5.69 1.51
C TYR A 12 5.48 5.05 0.30
N PHE A 13 5.57 5.71 -0.85
CA PHE A 13 4.95 5.24 -2.09
C PHE A 13 5.49 3.87 -2.52
N TRP A 14 6.82 3.68 -2.55
CA TRP A 14 7.39 2.41 -3.00
C TRP A 14 7.52 1.37 -1.89
N LEU A 15 7.87 1.84 -0.68
CA LEU A 15 8.35 0.97 0.40
C LEU A 15 7.23 0.51 1.35
N SER A 16 6.11 1.23 1.42
CA SER A 16 5.00 0.82 2.28
C SER A 16 4.05 -0.14 1.57
N ARG A 17 3.45 -1.07 2.32
CA ARG A 17 2.28 -1.83 1.87
C ARG A 17 1.03 -1.00 2.09
N TRP A 18 0.70 -0.18 1.10
CA TRP A 18 -0.44 0.75 1.16
C TRP A 18 -1.46 0.54 0.03
N ILE A 19 -1.07 -0.21 -1.01
CA ILE A 19 -1.94 -0.62 -2.10
C ILE A 19 -1.75 -2.11 -2.41
N GLY A 20 -2.78 -2.91 -2.14
CA GLY A 20 -2.71 -4.38 -2.19
C GLY A 20 -1.85 -4.99 -1.07
N ASP A 21 -1.36 -6.21 -1.32
CA ASP A 21 -0.80 -7.06 -0.27
C ASP A 21 0.72 -6.95 -0.07
N ALA A 22 1.42 -6.26 -0.97
CA ALA A 22 2.86 -6.08 -0.93
C ALA A 22 3.27 -4.64 -1.29
N PRO A 23 4.45 -4.17 -0.82
CA PRO A 23 5.03 -2.91 -1.29
C PRO A 23 5.20 -2.88 -2.81
N LEU A 24 4.97 -1.71 -3.41
CA LEU A 24 5.17 -1.52 -4.85
C LEU A 24 6.61 -1.80 -5.30
N SER A 25 7.60 -1.65 -4.41
CA SER A 25 8.99 -2.03 -4.68
C SER A 25 9.19 -3.53 -4.92
N LEU A 26 8.36 -4.39 -4.31
CA LEU A 26 8.40 -5.83 -4.52
C LEU A 26 7.58 -6.25 -5.75
N VAL A 27 6.47 -5.56 -6.01
CA VAL A 27 5.60 -5.85 -7.17
C VAL A 27 6.23 -5.37 -8.48
N TYR A 28 6.86 -4.20 -8.46
CA TYR A 28 7.50 -3.57 -9.63
C TYR A 28 8.98 -3.26 -9.36
N PRO A 29 9.83 -4.28 -9.11
CA PRO A 29 11.23 -4.08 -8.73
C PRO A 29 12.01 -3.33 -9.82
N ARG A 30 11.64 -3.53 -11.10
CA ARG A 30 12.25 -2.82 -12.21
C ARG A 30 11.96 -1.32 -12.16
N LEU A 31 10.69 -0.93 -12.03
CA LEU A 31 10.30 0.48 -11.93
C LEU A 31 10.91 1.12 -10.68
N PHE A 32 10.89 0.41 -9.55
CA PHE A 32 11.54 0.87 -8.32
C PHE A 32 13.01 1.18 -8.54
N SER A 33 13.77 0.30 -9.22
CA SER A 33 15.20 0.53 -9.50
C SER A 33 15.47 1.80 -10.31
N LEU A 34 14.53 2.18 -11.19
CA LEU A 34 14.61 3.33 -12.08
C LEU A 34 14.04 4.62 -11.47
N SER A 35 13.18 4.50 -10.46
CA SER A 35 12.53 5.62 -9.79
C SER A 35 13.55 6.50 -9.07
N LEU A 36 13.38 7.82 -9.23
CA LEU A 36 14.08 8.84 -8.43
C LEU A 36 13.31 9.18 -7.13
N GLN A 37 12.08 8.68 -6.99
CA GLN A 37 11.16 8.96 -5.88
C GLN A 37 11.07 7.77 -4.90
N LYS A 38 12.16 7.01 -4.70
CA LYS A 38 12.15 5.75 -3.93
C LYS A 38 11.66 5.90 -2.49
N GLU A 39 12.03 7.01 -1.86
CA GLU A 39 11.69 7.33 -0.47
C GLU A 39 10.63 8.43 -0.38
N SER A 40 9.96 8.74 -1.49
CA SER A 40 8.91 9.74 -1.51
C SER A 40 7.63 9.22 -0.87
N MET A 41 6.93 10.12 -0.17
CA MET A 41 5.63 9.86 0.42
C MET A 41 4.54 9.83 -0.65
N VAL A 42 3.48 9.06 -0.43
CA VAL A 42 2.34 8.94 -1.35
C VAL A 42 1.77 10.32 -1.69
N GLY A 43 1.55 11.16 -0.67
CA GLY A 43 1.01 12.51 -0.85
C GLY A 43 1.92 13.45 -1.65
N SER A 44 3.22 13.18 -1.70
CA SER A 44 4.19 13.94 -2.52
C SER A 44 4.35 13.39 -3.93
N CYS A 45 3.93 12.13 -4.16
CA CYS A 45 4.00 11.46 -5.45
C CYS A 45 2.77 11.69 -6.33
N CYS A 46 1.74 12.36 -5.81
CA CYS A 46 0.50 12.62 -6.51
C CYS A 46 0.12 14.10 -6.51
N ALA A 47 -0.60 14.52 -7.53
CA ALA A 47 -1.29 15.80 -7.57
C ALA A 47 -2.76 15.58 -7.88
N ARG A 48 -3.62 16.44 -7.32
CA ARG A 48 -5.05 16.41 -7.60
C ARG A 48 -5.33 17.18 -8.90
N GLU A 49 -5.82 16.48 -9.91
CA GLU A 49 -6.24 17.03 -11.20
C GLU A 49 -7.76 16.85 -11.34
N GLY A 50 -8.51 17.85 -10.88
CA GLY A 50 -9.98 17.80 -10.86
C GLY A 50 -10.49 16.72 -9.92
N GLU A 51 -11.24 15.76 -10.47
CA GLU A 51 -11.76 14.60 -9.74
C GLU A 51 -10.76 13.42 -9.67
N ASN A 52 -9.67 13.47 -10.44
CA ASN A 52 -8.69 12.41 -10.54
C ASN A 52 -7.36 12.77 -9.88
N TRP A 53 -6.55 11.74 -9.64
CA TRP A 53 -5.20 11.85 -9.12
C TRP A 53 -4.20 11.60 -10.25
N SER A 54 -3.33 12.57 -10.49
CA SER A 54 -2.19 12.40 -11.38
C SER A 54 -0.97 11.94 -10.59
N TRP A 55 -0.20 11.03 -11.18
CA TRP A 55 0.98 10.42 -10.57
C TRP A 55 2.21 10.73 -11.45
N PRO A 56 2.86 11.88 -11.23
CA PRO A 56 4.07 12.27 -11.96
C PRO A 56 5.27 11.45 -11.49
N PHE A 57 5.58 10.39 -12.23
CA PHE A 57 6.75 9.56 -11.97
C PHE A 57 8.03 10.19 -12.52
N SER A 58 9.07 10.20 -11.69
CA SER A 58 10.41 10.65 -12.08
C SER A 58 11.35 9.47 -12.23
N TRP A 59 11.87 9.27 -13.45
CA TRP A 59 12.76 8.16 -13.80
C TRP A 59 14.20 8.65 -14.02
N ARG A 60 15.19 7.84 -13.65
CA ARG A 60 16.61 8.17 -13.84
C ARG A 60 17.07 8.19 -15.31
N ARG A 61 16.28 7.61 -16.21
CA ARG A 61 16.48 7.56 -17.66
C ARG A 61 15.14 7.35 -18.35
N GLU A 62 15.10 7.56 -19.66
CA GLU A 62 13.97 7.14 -20.49
C GLU A 62 13.70 5.64 -20.36
N LEU A 63 12.42 5.28 -20.37
CA LEU A 63 11.96 3.90 -20.22
C LEU A 63 11.99 3.18 -21.57
N PHE A 64 12.35 1.90 -21.54
CA PHE A 64 12.11 1.02 -22.68
C PHE A 64 10.62 0.70 -22.81
N GLN A 65 10.18 0.25 -23.99
CA GLN A 65 8.76 -0.07 -24.24
C GLN A 65 8.17 -1.00 -23.16
N TRP A 66 8.87 -2.09 -22.85
CA TRP A 66 8.43 -3.04 -21.82
C TRP A 66 8.45 -2.46 -20.40
N GLU A 67 9.26 -1.44 -20.11
CA GLU A 67 9.24 -0.70 -18.84
C GLU A 67 8.04 0.25 -18.81
N SER A 68 7.67 0.86 -19.94
CA SER A 68 6.47 1.67 -20.08
C SER A 68 5.19 0.84 -19.89
N ASP A 69 5.16 -0.39 -20.39
CA ASP A 69 4.02 -1.30 -20.19
C ASP A 69 3.81 -1.64 -18.70
N LEU A 70 4.88 -1.70 -17.91
CA LEU A 70 4.79 -1.83 -16.44
C LEU A 70 4.24 -0.55 -15.80
N VAL A 71 4.57 0.63 -16.32
CA VAL A 71 4.01 1.91 -15.84
C VAL A 71 2.51 1.98 -16.10
N VAL A 72 2.04 1.47 -17.24
CA VAL A 72 0.60 1.40 -17.53
C VAL A 72 -0.12 0.56 -16.47
N GLN A 73 0.37 -0.64 -16.18
CA GLN A 73 -0.19 -1.52 -15.12
C GLN A 73 -0.14 -0.84 -13.74
N LEU A 74 0.93 -0.12 -13.43
CA LEU A 74 1.03 0.66 -12.20
C LEU A 74 -0.04 1.76 -12.14
N ARG A 75 -0.26 2.49 -13.25
CA ARG A 75 -1.27 3.56 -13.32
C ARG A 75 -2.68 3.03 -13.16
N GLU A 76 -3.03 1.95 -13.83
CA GLU A 76 -4.34 1.28 -13.69
C GLU A 76 -4.59 0.90 -12.23
N ARG A 77 -3.57 0.38 -11.55
CA ARG A 77 -3.67 0.05 -10.13
C ARG A 77 -3.87 1.28 -9.24
N LEU A 78 -3.31 2.43 -9.62
CA LEU A 78 -3.41 3.68 -8.86
C LEU A 78 -4.69 4.47 -9.16
N GLU A 79 -5.42 4.16 -10.24
CA GLU A 79 -6.63 4.87 -10.65
C GLU A 79 -7.75 4.75 -9.60
N VAL A 80 -7.81 3.63 -8.90
CA VAL A 80 -8.79 3.38 -7.82
C VAL A 80 -8.42 4.09 -6.51
N VAL A 81 -7.22 4.66 -6.40
CA VAL A 81 -6.77 5.34 -5.18
C VAL A 81 -7.43 6.70 -5.08
N ARG A 82 -8.11 6.93 -3.94
CA ARG A 82 -8.63 8.25 -3.57
C ARG A 82 -8.03 8.65 -2.24
N LEU A 83 -7.13 9.63 -2.26
CA LEU A 83 -6.57 10.20 -1.04
C LEU A 83 -7.58 11.15 -0.40
N SER A 84 -7.62 11.15 0.92
CA SER A 84 -8.45 12.08 1.72
C SER A 84 -7.58 13.18 2.33
N SER A 85 -8.20 14.19 2.92
CA SER A 85 -7.48 15.22 3.68
C SER A 85 -7.05 14.76 5.07
N GLU A 86 -7.46 13.57 5.49
CA GLU A 86 -7.18 13.02 6.82
C GLU A 86 -5.77 12.48 6.94
N MET A 87 -5.26 12.32 8.16
CA MET A 87 -3.95 11.70 8.37
C MET A 87 -3.99 10.21 8.03
N ASP A 88 -2.86 9.67 7.59
CA ASP A 88 -2.74 8.22 7.43
C ASP A 88 -2.96 7.51 8.76
N SER A 89 -3.64 6.37 8.72
CA SER A 89 -4.01 5.61 9.91
C SER A 89 -3.67 4.13 9.76
N TRP A 90 -3.84 3.39 10.85
CA TRP A 90 -3.68 1.95 10.87
C TRP A 90 -5.04 1.30 11.07
N ARG A 91 -5.38 0.35 10.19
CA ARG A 91 -6.58 -0.46 10.29
C ARG A 91 -6.26 -1.81 10.91
N TRP A 92 -7.02 -2.19 11.93
CA TRP A 92 -6.97 -3.51 12.55
C TRP A 92 -7.81 -4.51 11.73
N VAL A 93 -7.15 -5.37 10.95
CA VAL A 93 -7.80 -6.31 10.00
C VAL A 93 -8.78 -7.29 10.66
N PRO A 94 -8.49 -7.85 11.86
CA PRO A 94 -9.41 -8.80 12.51
C PRO A 94 -10.75 -8.21 12.95
N ASP A 95 -10.91 -6.90 12.91
CA ASP A 95 -12.14 -6.20 13.25
C ASP A 95 -12.75 -5.57 11.99
N SER A 96 -14.06 -5.73 11.78
CA SER A 96 -14.76 -5.23 10.59
C SER A 96 -14.81 -3.71 10.52
N GLU A 97 -14.84 -3.04 11.67
CA GLU A 97 -14.77 -1.57 11.78
C GLU A 97 -13.31 -1.09 11.63
N GLY A 98 -12.36 -2.02 11.64
CA GLY A 98 -10.95 -1.71 11.49
C GLY A 98 -10.33 -1.09 12.74
N ILE A 99 -11.02 -1.15 13.89
CA ILE A 99 -10.61 -0.51 15.13
C ILE A 99 -9.84 -1.53 15.97
N PHE A 100 -8.68 -1.10 16.48
CA PHE A 100 -7.93 -1.91 17.43
C PHE A 100 -8.65 -1.94 18.78
N SER A 101 -8.90 -3.14 19.29
CA SER A 101 -9.35 -3.33 20.68
C SER A 101 -8.67 -4.53 21.31
N VAL A 102 -8.46 -4.47 22.63
CA VAL A 102 -7.89 -5.60 23.40
C VAL A 102 -8.77 -6.84 23.24
N ASN A 103 -10.09 -6.68 23.22
CA ASN A 103 -11.05 -7.78 23.03
C ASN A 103 -10.91 -8.42 21.63
N SER A 104 -10.86 -7.62 20.56
CA SER A 104 -10.64 -8.14 19.20
C SER A 104 -9.30 -8.87 19.07
N THR A 105 -8.24 -8.29 19.66
CA THR A 105 -6.90 -8.89 19.65
C THR A 105 -6.88 -10.22 20.40
N TYR A 106 -7.46 -10.27 21.61
CA TYR A 106 -7.54 -11.50 22.40
C TYR A 106 -8.33 -12.60 21.68
N ASN A 107 -9.47 -12.26 21.06
CA ASN A 107 -10.26 -13.22 20.30
C ASN A 107 -9.55 -13.73 19.04
N HIS A 108 -8.79 -12.87 18.35
CA HIS A 108 -7.97 -13.27 17.22
C HIS A 108 -6.83 -14.21 17.65
N LEU A 109 -6.06 -13.84 18.68
CA LEU A 109 -4.98 -14.68 19.22
C LEU A 109 -5.49 -16.02 19.75
N ARG A 110 -6.65 -16.04 20.43
CA ARG A 110 -7.28 -17.26 20.94
C ARG A 110 -7.81 -18.16 19.81
N LYS A 111 -8.14 -17.61 18.63
CA LYS A 111 -8.49 -18.42 17.47
C LYS A 111 -7.23 -19.04 16.88
N GLU A 112 -6.20 -18.24 16.61
CA GLU A 112 -4.94 -18.75 16.05
C GLU A 112 -4.29 -19.82 16.92
N LEU A 113 -4.26 -19.65 18.25
CA LEU A 113 -3.71 -20.66 19.15
C LEU A 113 -4.47 -21.99 19.10
N ARG A 114 -5.79 -21.96 18.90
CA ARG A 114 -6.58 -23.19 18.72
C ARG A 114 -6.33 -23.85 17.38
N ASP A 115 -6.11 -23.06 16.33
CA ASP A 115 -5.81 -23.60 15.00
C ASP A 115 -4.42 -24.26 14.96
N VAL A 116 -3.46 -23.80 15.80
CA VAL A 116 -2.14 -24.43 15.96
C VAL A 116 -2.22 -25.75 16.74
N GLU A 117 -2.98 -25.81 17.83
CA GLU A 117 -3.14 -27.03 18.64
C GLU A 117 -3.79 -28.18 17.86
N VAL A 118 -4.71 -27.88 16.94
CA VAL A 118 -5.37 -28.90 16.08
C VAL A 118 -4.42 -29.51 15.05
N LEU A 119 -3.37 -28.79 14.64
CA LEU A 119 -2.39 -29.26 13.64
C LEU A 119 -1.25 -30.10 14.24
N GLU A 120 -1.04 -30.05 15.55
CA GLU A 120 -0.05 -30.88 16.25
C GLU A 120 -0.61 -32.25 16.67
N GLU A 121 -1.93 -32.43 16.60
CA GLU A 121 -2.63 -33.67 16.97
C GLU A 121 -2.98 -34.59 15.76
N GLU A 122 -2.58 -34.23 14.53
CA GLU A 122 -2.75 -35.07 13.30
C GLU A 122 -1.44 -35.75 12.82
#